data_AF-A0A7N4PBJ7-F1
#
_entry.id   AF-A0A7N4PBJ7-F1
#
_cell.length_a   1.000
_cell.length_b   1.000
_cell.length_c   1.000
_cell.angle_alpha   90.00
_cell.angle_beta   90.00
_cell.angle_gamma   90.00
#
_symmetry.space_group_name_H-M   'P 1'
#
loop_
_entity.id
_entity.type
_entity.pdbx_description
1 polymer ?
#
loop_
_entity_poly.entity_id
_entity_poly.type
_entity_poly.pdbx_seq_one_letter_code
_entity_poly.pdbx_strand_id
1 'polypeptide(L)' 'MANRPLNDAHRVHRTDLQPLVERMIRARIYQSKYWQEECFGLTDEQFVEKATELRSLGAGPPLGIYLGAGPPG' A
#
# COMPACT_ATOMS: atom_id res chain seq x y z
N MET A 1 -3.53 3.46 16.75
CA MET A 1 -3.56 2.72 15.48
C MET A 1 -2.14 2.56 14.99
N ALA A 2 -1.72 1.32 14.71
CA ALA A 2 -0.35 1.00 14.30
C ALA A 2 0.02 1.58 12.93
N ASN A 3 -0.96 1.80 12.05
CA ASN A 3 -0.74 2.30 10.69
C ASN A 3 -0.92 3.81 10.57
N ARG A 4 -0.64 4.60 11.61
CA ARG A 4 -0.63 6.08 11.52
C ARG A 4 0.77 6.56 11.12
N PRO A 5 0.90 7.70 10.43
CA PRO A 5 2.22 8.25 10.14
C PRO A 5 2.92 8.59 11.45
N LEU A 6 4.25 8.57 11.44
CA LEU A 6 5.03 9.13 12.54
C LEU A 6 4.66 10.60 12.75
N ASN A 7 4.70 11.08 13.99
CA ASN A 7 4.23 12.43 14.34
C ASN A 7 5.07 13.54 13.71
N ASP A 8 6.32 13.24 13.35
CA ASP A 8 7.29 14.10 12.69
C ASP A 8 7.32 13.92 11.16
N ALA A 9 6.40 13.12 10.61
CA ALA A 9 6.31 12.93 9.17
C ALA A 9 6.06 14.27 8.45
N HIS A 10 6.92 14.58 7.48
CA HIS A 10 6.81 15.81 6.71
C HIS A 10 5.51 15.82 5.90
N ARG A 11 4.79 16.95 5.95
CA ARG A 11 3.53 17.12 5.22
C ARG A 11 3.83 17.46 3.76
N VAL A 12 3.13 16.79 2.85
CA VAL A 12 3.27 17.01 1.39
C VAL A 12 1.94 17.52 0.84
N HIS A 13 1.98 18.48 -0.09
CA HIS A 13 0.77 19.16 -0.60
C HIS A 13 -0.13 19.75 0.50
N ARG A 14 0.47 20.22 1.61
CA ARG A 14 -0.25 20.75 2.79
C ARG A 14 -1.18 19.75 3.48
N THR A 15 -1.05 18.47 3.17
CA THR A 15 -1.80 17.37 3.79
C THR A 15 -0.85 16.33 4.36
N ASP A 16 -1.39 15.44 5.17
CA ASP A 16 -0.62 14.31 5.70
C ASP A 16 -0.35 13.31 4.57
N LEU A 17 0.70 12.48 4.71
CA LEU A 17 1.14 11.61 3.60
C LEU A 17 0.12 10.51 3.26
N GLN A 18 -0.63 10.01 4.25
CA GLN A 18 -1.60 8.93 4.06
C GLN A 18 -2.78 9.28 3.13
N PRO A 19 -3.47 10.42 3.30
CA PRO A 19 -4.61 10.76 2.44
C PRO A 19 -4.31 10.90 0.95
N LEU A 20 -3.03 10.91 0.53
CA LEU A 20 -2.65 10.90 -0.88
C LEU A 20 -3.09 9.62 -1.62
N VAL A 21 -3.18 8.50 -0.92
CA VAL A 21 -3.73 7.24 -1.44
C VAL A 21 -5.19 7.13 -1.03
N GLU A 22 -6.11 6.75 -1.92
CA GLU A 22 -7.54 6.68 -1.60
C GLU A 22 -7.85 5.75 -0.40
N ARG A 23 -8.85 6.11 0.41
CA ARG A 23 -9.25 5.37 1.63
C ARG A 23 -9.49 3.89 1.38
N MET A 24 -10.19 3.52 0.30
CA MET A 24 -10.48 2.11 0.00
C MET A 24 -9.22 1.32 -0.37
N ILE A 25 -8.28 1.95 -1.08
CA ILE A 25 -7.00 1.33 -1.44
C ILE A 25 -6.15 1.13 -0.19
N ARG A 26 -6.08 2.12 0.71
CA ARG A 26 -5.35 1.97 1.99
C ARG A 26 -5.89 0.83 2.85
N ALA A 27 -7.21 0.69 2.92
CA ALA A 27 -7.83 -0.42 3.66
C ALA A 27 -7.39 -1.78 3.09
N ARG A 28 -7.31 -1.91 1.77
CA ARG A 28 -6.83 -3.13 1.09
C ARG A 28 -5.35 -3.39 1.33
N ILE A 29 -4.51 -2.34 1.31
CA ILE A 29 -3.09 -2.47 1.62
C ILE A 29 -2.93 -3.02 3.04
N TYR A 30 -3.60 -2.43 4.04
CA TYR A 30 -3.50 -2.88 5.44
C TYR A 30 -4.05 -4.29 5.70
N GLN A 31 -4.95 -4.78 4.85
CA GLN A 31 -5.49 -6.15 4.91
C GLN A 31 -4.67 -7.15 4.09
N SER A 32 -3.74 -6.69 3.25
CA SER A 32 -2.93 -7.57 2.42
C SER A 32 -1.95 -8.39 3.27
N LYS A 33 -1.73 -9.64 2.88
CA LYS A 33 -0.78 -10.55 3.52
C LYS A 33 0.62 -9.93 3.57
N TYR A 34 1.06 -9.34 2.45
CA TYR A 34 2.35 -8.66 2.36
C TYR A 34 2.48 -7.55 3.41
N TRP A 35 1.45 -6.72 3.61
CA TRP A 35 1.51 -5.68 4.63
C TRP A 35 1.62 -6.25 6.05
N GLN A 36 0.84 -7.29 6.35
CA GLN A 36 0.77 -7.87 7.69
C GLN A 36 2.03 -8.64 8.07
N GLU A 37 2.65 -9.34 7.12
CA GLU A 37 3.81 -10.20 7.37
C GLU A 37 5.14 -9.48 7.14
N GLU A 38 5.20 -8.59 6.13
CA GLU A 38 6.47 -8.02 5.66
C GLU A 38 6.61 -6.52 5.95
N CYS A 39 5.50 -5.77 6.11
CA CYS A 39 5.55 -4.31 6.30
C CYS A 39 5.16 -3.84 7.72
N PHE A 40 4.60 -4.73 8.55
CA PHE A 40 4.15 -4.34 9.88
C PHE A 40 5.33 -4.11 10.81
N GLY A 41 5.55 -2.85 11.22
CA GLY A 41 6.67 -2.46 12.07
C GLY A 41 8.02 -2.38 11.34
N LEU A 42 8.00 -2.34 10.00
CA LEU A 42 9.21 -2.21 9.17
C LEU A 42 9.96 -0.91 9.48
N THR A 43 11.27 -1.00 9.68
CA THR A 43 12.14 0.17 9.90
C THR A 43 12.73 0.71 8.59
N ASP A 44 13.24 1.94 8.63
CA ASP A 44 13.88 2.59 7.47
C ASP A 44 15.08 1.78 6.92
N GLU A 45 15.79 1.08 7.79
CA GLU A 45 16.94 0.23 7.44
C GLU A 45 16.49 -1.04 6.68
N GLN A 46 15.40 -1.67 7.14
CA GLN A 46 14.85 -2.89 6.53
C GLN A 46 14.08 -2.61 5.24
N PHE A 47 13.63 -1.38 5.04
CA PHE A 47 12.87 -0.98 3.86
C PHE A 47 13.63 -1.25 2.55
N VAL A 48 14.93 -0.94 2.53
CA VAL A 48 15.76 -1.11 1.32
C VAL A 48 15.85 -2.59 0.94
N GLU A 49 16.04 -3.48 1.91
CA GLU A 49 16.11 -4.93 1.67
C GLU A 49 14.82 -5.42 1.01
N LYS A 50 13.66 -5.07 1.59
CA LYS A 50 12.35 -5.45 1.04
C LYS A 50 12.08 -4.85 -0.33
N ALA A 51 12.52 -3.62 -0.58
CA ALA A 51 12.38 -2.98 -1.88
C ALA A 51 13.15 -3.71 -2.99
N THR A 52 14.32 -4.28 -2.69
CA THR A 52 15.12 -5.03 -3.67
C THR A 52 14.53 -6.39 -4.06
N GLU A 53 13.68 -6.96 -3.21
CA GLU A 53 13.02 -8.25 -3.48
C GLU A 53 11.83 -8.12 -4.46
N LEU A 54 11.31 -6.90 -4.67
CA LEU A 54 10.16 -6.66 -5.53
C LEU A 54 10.49 -6.90 -7.01
N ARG A 55 9.67 -7.73 -7.67
CA ARG A 55 9.87 -8.12 -9.08
C ARG A 55 8.98 -7.39 -10.07
N SER A 56 7.99 -6.64 -9.59
CA SER A 56 6.99 -5.98 -10.43
C SER A 56 6.55 -4.67 -9.83
N LEU A 57 6.31 -3.68 -10.69
CA LEU A 57 5.65 -2.42 -10.34
C LEU A 57 4.19 -2.48 -10.75
N GLY A 58 3.29 -1.99 -9.90
CA GLY A 58 1.88 -1.89 -10.24
C GLY A 58 1.01 -1.54 -9.04
N ALA A 59 -0.09 -0.84 -9.31
CA ALA A 59 -1.20 -0.69 -8.37
C ALA A 59 -2.32 -1.64 -8.81
N GLY A 60 -2.93 -2.35 -7.86
CA GLY A 60 -4.09 -3.19 -8.16
C GLY A 60 -5.22 -2.34 -8.77
N PRO A 61 -5.97 -2.88 -9.73
CA PRO A 61 -7.05 -2.12 -10.35
C PRO A 61 -8.10 -1.71 -9.31
N PRO A 62 -8.66 -0.50 -9.43
CA PRO A 62 -9.83 -0.14 -8.65
C PRO A 62 -10.92 -1.17 -8.96
N LEU A 63 -11.58 -1.66 -7.91
CA LEU A 63 -12.56 -2.75 -7.89
C LEU A 63 -13.68 -2.76 -8.95
N GLY A 64 -13.79 -1.73 -9.79
CA GLY A 64 -14.86 -1.55 -10.77
C GLY A 64 -14.65 -2.19 -12.14
N ILE A 65 -13.52 -2.86 -12.43
CA ILE A 65 -13.23 -3.43 -13.77
C ILE A 65 -13.26 -4.97 -13.85
N TYR A 66 -13.53 -5.68 -12.76
CA TYR A 66 -13.61 -7.17 -12.75
C TYR A 66 -15.03 -7.75 -12.82
N LEU A 67 -16.02 -7.00 -13.29
CA LEU A 67 -17.40 -7.51 -13.46
C LEU A 67 -17.75 -7.97 -14.89
N GLY A 68 -16.77 -8.13 -15.80
CA GLY A 68 -17.11 -8.35 -17.22
C GLY A 68 -16.16 -9.17 -18.11
N ALA A 69 -15.18 -9.88 -17.58
CA ALA A 69 -14.30 -10.71 -18.40
C ALA A 69 -14.29 -12.16 -17.91
N GLY A 70 -15.32 -12.91 -18.29
CA GLY A 70 -15.28 -14.38 -18.27
C GLY A 70 -14.32 -14.89 -19.36
N PRO A 71 -13.70 -16.08 -19.17
CA PRO A 71 -12.76 -16.63 -20.14
C PRO A 71 -13.47 -16.95 -21.48
N PRO A 72 -12.87 -16.64 -22.64
CA PRO A 72 -13.34 -17.20 -23.90
C PRO A 72 -13.01 -18.70 -23.92
N GLY A 73 -14.02 -19.51 -24.22
CA GLY A 73 -13.87 -20.95 -24.51
C GLY A 73 -13.26 -21.21 -25.87
#